data_AF-A0A7G8HJD4-F1
#
_entry.id   AF-A0A7G8HJD4-F1
#
_cell.length_a   1.000
_cell.length_b   1.000
_cell.length_c   1.000
_cell.angle_alpha   90.00
_cell.angle_beta   90.00
_cell.angle_gamma   90.00
#
_symmetry.space_group_name_H-M   'P 1'
#
loop_
_entity.id
_entity.type
_entity.pdbx_description
1 polymer ?
#
loop_
_entity_poly.entity_id
_entity_poly.type
_entity_poly.pdbx_seq_one_letter_code
_entity_poly.pdbx_strand_id
1 'polypeptide(L)'
;MDTALNSNGFFPRSLDGDLVRQRIRDLESGKVGFYSVGLYPASLAYNCAMQQEEPASLLLAARPGRELLGAFSQEALEGMDPDHVATVERMGSHLQNGQRCPNTLKDLLQRCELVVLSANSNHVEEDLQEACRLREELNREHVVLACLAGSFSHDHIANESYVLCEKVPNLGFFSGFHRHGALRNPHDSFTANFCHPSALTALLAARMLDRLSPNIQVSPGIHNVEGQYIKAAKNMSSVFAGFGYTYHHDNPGVLPTLLTLLLDQCLDQAATVSMARRNRQRLYNRQPFPLTELGYGVQRIEAALVRGGDMEKVRDHTFAQLTAMVADVRGSMMRPVSGNPTRNFQAGQVLAEHMRAEQRCPQSMDELESWCEDAGLRKGGLEGLKALRYWPQIARKYAIPVHDASMVNLLYMAIYGQSSTKDVAFSVMTESRELSNYCQESVRPTHSRRYADALQNLDQPEAMDLVVNAVIADNARRLIRDDSGLEESEANAEPPAYLKAMNVIENAL
;
A
#
# COMPACT_ATOMS: atom_id res chain seq x y z
N MET A 1 16.44 3.96 24.60
CA MET A 1 15.71 4.23 23.34
C MET A 1 14.30 3.62 23.29
N ASP A 2 13.81 2.90 24.32
CA ASP A 2 12.45 2.29 24.34
C ASP A 2 11.31 3.22 24.81
N THR A 3 11.63 4.40 25.33
CA THR A 3 10.66 5.34 25.91
C THR A 3 9.98 6.24 24.88
N ALA A 4 10.48 6.29 23.64
CA ALA A 4 9.96 7.15 22.57
C ALA A 4 8.89 6.47 21.68
N LEU A 5 8.79 5.14 21.71
CA LEU A 5 7.89 4.33 20.87
C LEU A 5 6.40 4.60 21.21
N ASN A 6 5.77 5.63 20.63
CA ASN A 6 4.40 6.11 20.86
C ASN A 6 4.24 7.20 21.94
N SER A 7 5.19 8.12 22.11
CA SER A 7 4.83 9.43 22.70
C SER A 7 3.88 10.15 21.74
N ASN A 8 2.89 10.87 22.29
CA ASN A 8 2.08 11.76 21.48
C ASN A 8 3.01 12.73 20.73
N GLY A 9 2.92 12.75 19.41
CA GLY A 9 3.83 13.52 18.57
C GLY A 9 3.65 15.03 18.65
N PHE A 10 2.48 15.50 19.12
CA PHE A 10 2.18 16.94 19.18
C PHE A 10 2.36 17.58 20.55
N PHE A 11 2.52 16.79 21.62
CA PHE A 11 2.45 17.31 22.99
C PHE A 11 3.72 16.98 23.77
N PRO A 12 4.22 17.94 24.58
CA PRO A 12 5.18 17.63 25.62
C PRO A 12 4.56 16.69 26.66
N ARG A 13 5.40 15.98 27.40
CA ARG A 13 4.97 15.22 28.57
C ARG A 13 4.60 16.21 29.69
N SER A 14 3.35 16.66 29.69
CA SER A 14 2.80 17.56 30.70
C SER A 14 1.48 17.01 31.24
N LEU A 15 1.25 17.18 32.54
CA LEU A 15 -0.03 16.92 33.20
C LEU A 15 -0.81 18.23 33.47
N ASP A 16 -0.25 19.37 33.05
CA ASP A 16 -0.89 20.66 33.17
C ASP A 16 -2.02 20.79 32.13
N GLY A 17 -3.26 20.77 32.61
CA GLY A 17 -4.45 20.83 31.76
C GLY A 17 -4.59 22.14 30.98
N ASP A 18 -4.07 23.25 31.48
CA ASP A 18 -4.14 24.55 30.79
C ASP A 18 -3.12 24.61 29.65
N LEU A 19 -1.90 24.12 29.88
CA LEU A 19 -0.89 23.98 28.81
C LEU A 19 -1.37 23.02 27.71
N VAL A 20 -2.01 21.90 28.08
CA VAL A 20 -2.58 20.96 27.10
C VAL A 20 -3.71 21.61 26.32
N ARG A 21 -4.62 22.34 26.99
CA ARG A 21 -5.71 23.06 26.32
C ARG A 21 -5.19 24.12 25.36
N GLN A 22 -4.16 24.86 25.76
CA GLN A 22 -3.52 25.84 24.90
C GLN A 22 -2.93 25.15 23.67
N ARG A 23 -2.18 24.05 23.85
CA ARG A 23 -1.60 23.30 22.74
C ARG A 23 -2.64 22.77 21.76
N ILE A 24 -3.81 22.31 22.23
CA ILE A 24 -4.93 21.91 21.36
C ILE A 24 -5.39 23.09 20.48
N ARG A 25 -5.51 24.29 21.05
CA ARG A 25 -5.88 25.51 20.30
C ARG A 25 -4.79 25.90 19.30
N ASP A 26 -3.53 25.73 19.67
CA ASP A 26 -2.41 25.97 18.75
C ASP A 26 -2.46 25.01 17.56
N LEU A 27 -2.76 23.73 17.77
CA LEU A 27 -2.94 22.76 16.68
C LEU A 27 -4.15 23.08 15.80
N GLU A 28 -5.24 23.59 16.39
CA GLU A 28 -6.41 24.03 15.64
C GLU A 28 -6.11 25.24 14.73
N SER A 29 -5.11 26.05 15.03
CA SER A 29 -4.67 27.14 14.12
C SER A 29 -3.34 26.84 13.41
N GLY A 30 -2.77 25.66 13.66
CA GLY A 30 -1.47 25.25 13.19
C GLY A 30 -1.43 24.95 11.70
N LYS A 31 -0.25 25.13 11.11
CA LYS A 31 -0.03 24.91 9.67
C LYS A 31 0.44 23.49 9.38
N VAL A 32 0.11 23.01 8.19
CA VAL A 32 0.64 21.78 7.59
C VAL A 32 1.67 22.13 6.53
N GLY A 33 2.82 21.47 6.54
CA GLY A 33 3.89 21.65 5.56
C GLY A 33 4.02 20.42 4.65
N PHE A 34 4.16 20.61 3.34
CA PHE A 34 4.60 19.55 2.44
C PHE A 34 5.99 19.85 1.89
N TYR A 35 6.92 18.93 2.11
CA TYR A 35 8.28 19.01 1.60
C TYR A 35 8.50 18.07 0.42
N SER A 36 9.41 18.45 -0.48
CA SER A 36 9.74 17.70 -1.70
C SER A 36 8.55 17.65 -2.67
N VAL A 37 7.92 18.81 -2.85
CA VAL A 37 6.65 18.98 -3.59
C VAL A 37 6.72 18.35 -4.97
N GLY A 38 5.91 17.30 -5.16
CA GLY A 38 5.61 16.70 -6.45
C GLY A 38 4.19 17.03 -6.91
N LEU A 39 3.68 16.24 -7.86
CA LEU A 39 2.36 16.45 -8.45
C LEU A 39 1.24 16.44 -7.40
N TYR A 40 1.33 15.56 -6.40
CA TYR A 40 0.29 15.41 -5.39
C TYR A 40 0.15 16.63 -4.46
N PRO A 41 1.17 17.04 -3.69
CA PRO A 41 1.04 18.22 -2.84
C PRO A 41 0.74 19.49 -3.65
N ALA A 42 1.29 19.61 -4.86
CA ALA A 42 1.02 20.77 -5.71
C ALA A 42 -0.44 20.81 -6.19
N SER A 43 -1.04 19.66 -6.53
CA SER A 43 -2.47 19.58 -6.88
C SER A 43 -3.37 19.87 -5.67
N LEU A 44 -3.00 19.37 -4.47
CA LEU A 44 -3.72 19.70 -3.23
C LEU A 44 -3.62 21.19 -2.93
N ALA A 45 -2.44 21.79 -3.05
CA ALA A 45 -2.25 23.21 -2.82
C ALA A 45 -3.04 24.08 -3.79
N TYR A 46 -3.07 23.69 -5.06
CA TYR A 46 -3.89 24.37 -6.06
C TYR A 46 -5.38 24.26 -5.72
N ASN A 47 -5.84 23.09 -5.27
CA ASN A 47 -7.21 22.93 -4.77
C ASN A 47 -7.50 23.82 -3.56
N CYS A 48 -6.57 23.90 -2.59
CA CYS A 48 -6.69 24.84 -1.47
C CYS A 48 -6.84 26.28 -1.96
N ALA A 49 -6.03 26.68 -2.94
CA ALA A 49 -6.06 28.02 -3.52
C ALA A 49 -7.38 28.33 -4.24
N MET A 50 -8.06 27.33 -4.80
CA MET A 50 -9.37 27.48 -5.43
C MET A 50 -10.52 27.65 -4.43
N GLN A 51 -10.37 27.15 -3.20
CA GLN A 51 -11.47 26.98 -2.24
C GLN A 51 -11.37 27.88 -1.01
N GLN A 52 -10.18 28.37 -0.67
CA GLN A 52 -9.95 29.10 0.58
C GLN A 52 -9.71 30.59 0.35
N GLU A 53 -10.30 31.41 1.22
CA GLU A 53 -9.84 32.78 1.47
C GLU A 53 -8.66 32.76 2.46
N GLU A 54 -7.71 33.67 2.29
CA GLU A 54 -6.48 33.77 3.09
C GLU A 54 -6.73 33.98 4.60
N PRO A 55 -5.82 33.55 5.50
CA PRO A 55 -4.47 33.01 5.22
C PRO A 55 -4.41 31.48 5.09
N ALA A 56 -3.52 31.02 4.20
CA ALA A 56 -3.34 29.59 3.92
C ALA A 56 -2.81 28.79 5.14
N SER A 57 -3.52 27.72 5.49
CA SER A 57 -3.10 26.73 6.50
C SER A 57 -2.05 25.75 5.98
N LEU A 58 -1.72 25.85 4.68
CA LEU A 58 -0.78 25.00 3.96
C LEU A 58 0.49 25.77 3.60
N LEU A 59 1.65 25.18 3.90
CA LEU A 59 2.96 25.63 3.44
C LEU A 59 3.61 24.56 2.57
N LEU A 60 4.41 25.00 1.62
CA LEU A 60 5.09 24.14 0.66
C LEU A 60 6.59 24.44 0.64
N ALA A 61 7.41 23.44 0.38
CA ALA A 61 8.82 23.61 0.06
C ALA A 61 9.27 22.57 -0.97
N ALA A 62 9.84 23.04 -2.08
CA ALA A 62 10.49 22.19 -3.06
C ALA A 62 11.84 21.69 -2.52
N ARG A 63 12.31 20.54 -3.03
CA ARG A 63 13.68 20.09 -2.77
C ARG A 63 14.66 21.07 -3.44
N PRO A 64 15.85 21.35 -2.87
CA PRO A 64 16.84 22.22 -3.51
C PRO A 64 17.11 21.84 -4.96
N GLY A 65 17.14 22.85 -5.84
CA GLY A 65 17.31 22.67 -7.29
C GLY A 65 16.05 22.26 -8.06
N ARG A 66 14.87 22.23 -7.42
CA ARG A 66 13.58 22.00 -8.09
C ARG A 66 12.66 23.20 -7.97
N GLU A 67 11.84 23.37 -9.00
CA GLU A 67 10.74 24.33 -9.01
C GLU A 67 9.51 23.77 -8.29
N LEU A 68 8.77 24.64 -7.62
CA LEU A 68 7.58 24.27 -6.83
C LEU A 68 6.50 23.58 -7.68
N LEU A 69 6.26 24.09 -8.89
CA LEU A 69 5.27 23.58 -9.83
C LEU A 69 5.88 22.73 -10.96
N GLY A 70 7.18 22.42 -10.88
CA GLY A 70 7.92 21.72 -11.94
C GLY A 70 7.49 20.26 -12.19
N ALA A 71 6.55 19.74 -11.40
CA ALA A 71 5.94 18.43 -11.63
C ALA A 71 4.78 18.45 -12.64
N PHE A 72 4.23 19.63 -12.95
CA PHE A 72 3.21 19.80 -13.98
C PHE A 72 3.85 19.89 -15.37
N SER A 73 3.16 19.41 -16.40
CA SER A 73 3.54 19.72 -17.79
C SER A 73 3.29 21.20 -18.08
N GLN A 74 3.99 21.74 -19.08
CA GLN A 74 3.77 23.12 -19.49
C GLN A 74 2.32 23.38 -19.93
N GLU A 75 1.74 22.47 -20.73
CA GLU A 75 0.33 22.52 -21.12
C GLU A 75 -0.61 22.53 -19.90
N ALA A 76 -0.29 21.77 -18.85
CA ALA A 76 -1.09 21.76 -17.63
C ALA A 76 -1.01 23.09 -16.88
N LEU A 77 0.15 23.76 -16.86
CA LEU A 77 0.34 25.07 -16.23
C LEU A 77 -0.36 26.18 -17.00
N GLU A 78 -0.32 26.15 -18.34
CA GLU A 78 -0.99 27.13 -19.20
C GLU A 78 -2.52 27.10 -19.04
N GLY A 79 -3.09 25.94 -18.70
CA GLY A 79 -4.51 25.78 -18.41
C GLY A 79 -4.92 26.11 -16.97
N MET A 80 -3.99 26.51 -16.09
CA MET A 80 -4.30 26.85 -14.70
C MET A 80 -4.58 28.35 -14.53
N ASP A 81 -5.42 28.68 -13.56
CA ASP A 81 -5.77 30.05 -13.22
C ASP A 81 -4.54 30.76 -12.60
N PRO A 82 -4.08 31.90 -13.16
CA PRO A 82 -2.90 32.61 -12.67
C PRO A 82 -3.00 33.06 -11.20
N ASP A 83 -4.19 33.41 -10.72
CA ASP A 83 -4.37 33.90 -9.35
C ASP A 83 -4.25 32.75 -8.34
N HIS A 84 -4.78 31.57 -8.69
CA HIS A 84 -4.57 30.36 -7.90
C HIS A 84 -3.10 29.92 -7.93
N VAL A 85 -2.43 29.99 -9.08
CA VAL A 85 -1.00 29.70 -9.20
C VAL A 85 -0.17 30.63 -8.32
N ALA A 86 -0.42 31.95 -8.38
CA ALA A 86 0.26 32.92 -7.54
C ALA A 86 0.06 32.63 -6.05
N THR A 87 -1.14 32.17 -5.66
CA THR A 87 -1.47 31.74 -4.29
C THR A 87 -0.63 30.53 -3.87
N VAL A 88 -0.49 29.51 -4.72
CA VAL A 88 0.38 28.35 -4.47
C VAL A 88 1.84 28.78 -4.31
N GLU A 89 2.33 29.71 -5.13
CA GLU A 89 3.68 30.27 -4.97
C GLU A 89 3.85 31.01 -3.64
N ARG A 90 2.79 31.65 -3.11
CA ARG A 90 2.83 32.23 -1.75
C ARG A 90 2.91 31.15 -0.67
N MET A 91 2.21 30.03 -0.82
CA MET A 91 2.36 28.88 0.09
C MET A 91 3.80 28.34 0.08
N GLY A 92 4.48 28.42 -1.07
CA GLY A 92 5.86 27.99 -1.28
C GLY A 92 6.95 28.98 -0.88
N SER A 93 6.61 30.16 -0.36
CA SER A 93 7.58 31.21 -0.06
C SER A 93 7.26 32.00 1.21
N HIS A 94 8.19 32.84 1.63
CA HIS A 94 8.01 33.81 2.71
C HIS A 94 8.80 35.09 2.45
N LEU A 95 8.50 36.14 3.20
CA LEU A 95 9.25 37.38 3.12
C LEU A 95 10.42 37.35 4.11
N GLN A 96 11.63 37.57 3.61
CA GLN A 96 12.84 37.77 4.39
C GLN A 96 13.50 39.07 3.92
N ASN A 97 13.67 40.04 4.82
CA ASN A 97 14.20 41.38 4.50
C ASN A 97 13.47 42.07 3.33
N GLY A 98 12.15 41.90 3.23
CA GLY A 98 11.33 42.47 2.15
C GLY A 98 11.42 41.73 0.81
N GLN A 99 12.27 40.71 0.70
CA GLN A 99 12.39 39.86 -0.49
C GLN A 99 11.62 38.55 -0.30
N ARG A 100 10.99 38.08 -1.36
CA ARG A 100 10.33 36.78 -1.38
C ARG A 100 11.39 35.67 -1.54
N CYS A 101 11.52 34.82 -0.53
CA CYS A 101 12.41 33.67 -0.52
C CYS A 101 11.60 32.36 -0.55
N PRO A 102 12.03 31.33 -1.30
CA PRO A 102 11.38 30.02 -1.25
C PRO A 102 11.53 29.40 0.14
N ASN A 103 10.51 28.70 0.61
CA ASN A 103 10.60 27.94 1.85
C ASN A 103 11.53 26.73 1.68
N THR A 104 12.23 26.40 2.75
CA THR A 104 13.06 25.20 2.91
C THR A 104 12.39 24.20 3.86
N LEU A 105 12.91 22.98 3.94
CA LEU A 105 12.49 22.00 4.96
C LEU A 105 12.61 22.58 6.38
N LYS A 106 13.68 23.34 6.64
CA LYS A 106 13.89 24.02 7.93
C LYS A 106 12.77 25.01 8.23
N ASP A 107 12.35 25.81 7.25
CA ASP A 107 11.26 26.78 7.42
C ASP A 107 9.93 26.09 7.72
N LEU A 108 9.65 24.95 7.07
CA LEU A 108 8.46 24.15 7.36
C LEU A 108 8.49 23.63 8.80
N LEU A 109 9.60 23.07 9.26
CA LEU A 109 9.73 22.56 10.64
C LEU A 109 9.59 23.66 11.70
N GLN A 110 9.97 24.90 11.39
CA GLN A 110 9.82 26.04 12.29
C GLN A 110 8.37 26.55 12.36
N ARG A 111 7.62 26.47 11.25
CA ARG A 111 6.33 27.17 11.10
C ARG A 111 5.11 26.26 11.06
N CYS A 112 5.31 24.95 10.91
CA CYS A 112 4.26 23.96 10.87
C CYS A 112 4.24 23.11 12.14
N GLU A 113 3.09 22.50 12.40
CA GLU A 113 2.94 21.50 13.46
C GLU A 113 3.01 20.08 12.89
N LEU A 114 2.66 19.92 11.61
CA LEU A 114 2.76 18.69 10.84
C LEU A 114 3.56 18.95 9.57
N VAL A 115 4.59 18.15 9.30
CA VAL A 115 5.36 18.18 8.05
C VAL A 115 5.28 16.81 7.37
N VAL A 116 4.75 16.80 6.14
CA VAL A 116 4.63 15.62 5.29
C VAL A 116 5.73 15.61 4.24
N LEU A 117 6.58 14.58 4.28
CA LEU A 117 7.61 14.32 3.29
C LEU A 117 6.97 13.63 2.09
N SER A 118 6.96 14.30 0.94
CA SER A 118 6.23 13.87 -0.26
C SER A 118 7.10 13.32 -1.38
N ALA A 119 8.38 13.13 -1.09
CA ALA A 119 9.34 12.60 -2.05
C ALA A 119 9.01 11.16 -2.45
N ASN A 120 9.47 10.76 -3.63
CA ASN A 120 9.39 9.36 -4.06
C ASN A 120 10.43 8.48 -3.33
N SER A 121 10.35 7.17 -3.59
CA SER A 121 11.26 6.14 -3.08
C SER A 121 12.76 6.46 -3.17
N ASN A 122 13.19 7.24 -4.18
CA ASN A 122 14.62 7.51 -4.38
C ASN A 122 15.19 8.57 -3.41
N HIS A 123 14.34 9.30 -2.70
CA HIS A 123 14.73 10.52 -1.98
C HIS A 123 14.13 10.62 -0.59
N VAL A 124 13.03 9.92 -0.32
CA VAL A 124 12.29 10.04 0.94
C VAL A 124 13.14 9.68 2.16
N GLU A 125 14.09 8.75 2.03
CA GLU A 125 14.96 8.35 3.15
C GLU A 125 15.94 9.46 3.53
N GLU A 126 16.60 10.07 2.54
CA GLU A 126 17.47 11.23 2.73
C GLU A 126 16.69 12.39 3.32
N ASP A 127 15.50 12.67 2.78
CA ASP A 127 14.62 13.74 3.24
C ASP A 127 14.14 13.48 4.69
N LEU A 128 13.91 12.22 5.07
CA LEU A 128 13.53 11.83 6.44
C LEU A 128 14.68 11.97 7.43
N GLN A 129 15.88 11.53 7.06
CA GLN A 129 17.07 11.69 7.89
C GLN A 129 17.34 13.17 8.17
N GLU A 130 17.28 13.99 7.13
CA GLU A 130 17.46 15.44 7.24
C GLU A 130 16.35 16.10 8.08
N ALA A 131 15.09 15.70 7.90
CA ALA A 131 13.98 16.22 8.70
C ALA A 131 14.14 15.89 10.19
N CYS A 132 14.58 14.67 10.51
CA CYS A 132 14.86 14.26 11.89
C CYS A 132 16.00 15.12 12.50
N ARG A 133 17.12 15.27 11.78
CA ARG A 133 18.26 16.10 12.21
C ARG A 133 17.85 17.55 12.45
N LEU A 134 17.18 18.17 11.49
CA LEU A 134 16.73 19.56 11.61
C LEU A 134 15.71 19.75 12.74
N ARG A 135 14.81 18.79 12.95
CA ARG A 135 13.83 18.84 14.05
C ARG A 135 14.52 18.87 15.42
N GLU A 136 15.58 18.10 15.59
CA GLU A 136 16.41 18.10 16.80
C GLU A 136 17.19 19.41 16.95
N GLU A 137 17.87 19.89 15.89
CA GLU A 137 18.62 21.15 15.89
C GLU A 137 17.76 22.39 16.20
N LEU A 138 16.51 22.37 15.72
CA LEU A 138 15.53 23.44 15.95
C LEU A 138 14.85 23.33 17.32
N ASN A 139 15.09 22.26 18.09
CA ASN A 139 14.37 21.93 19.32
C ASN A 139 12.83 21.91 19.10
N ARG A 140 12.39 21.33 17.98
CA ARG A 140 10.99 21.24 17.56
C ARG A 140 10.47 19.81 17.71
N GLU A 141 10.69 19.18 18.86
CA GLU A 141 10.35 17.77 19.11
C GLU A 141 8.85 17.45 18.92
N HIS A 142 7.97 18.45 19.06
CA HIS A 142 6.52 18.32 18.96
C HIS A 142 5.95 18.65 17.57
N VAL A 143 6.82 18.72 16.56
CA VAL A 143 6.43 18.71 15.15
C VAL A 143 6.34 17.26 14.69
N VAL A 144 5.14 16.88 14.23
CA VAL A 144 4.89 15.55 13.70
C VAL A 144 5.47 15.47 12.30
N LEU A 145 6.30 14.46 12.07
CA LEU A 145 6.77 14.10 10.75
C LEU A 145 5.87 13.00 10.19
N ALA A 146 5.54 13.11 8.91
CA ALA A 146 4.84 12.07 8.18
C ALA A 146 5.45 11.87 6.79
N CYS A 147 5.11 10.78 6.11
CA CYS A 147 5.52 10.54 4.74
C CYS A 147 4.35 10.09 3.87
N LEU A 148 4.47 10.34 2.56
CA LEU A 148 3.60 9.82 1.50
C LEU A 148 4.21 8.63 0.77
N ALA A 149 5.48 8.32 1.01
CA ALA A 149 6.20 7.30 0.27
C ALA A 149 5.62 5.91 0.56
N GLY A 150 5.15 5.29 -0.51
CA GLY A 150 4.41 4.05 -0.50
C GLY A 150 5.18 2.90 -1.11
N SER A 151 6.48 2.80 -0.86
CA SER A 151 7.39 1.86 -1.52
C SER A 151 8.22 1.11 -0.49
N PHE A 152 8.70 -0.08 -0.86
CA PHE A 152 9.75 -0.73 -0.10
C PHE A 152 11.08 0.00 -0.31
N SER A 153 11.75 0.26 0.79
CA SER A 153 13.16 0.63 0.86
C SER A 153 14.02 -0.62 0.98
N HIS A 154 15.31 -0.51 0.67
CA HIS A 154 16.23 -1.64 0.75
C HIS A 154 17.57 -1.23 1.36
N ASP A 155 17.99 -1.95 2.39
CA ASP A 155 19.29 -1.81 3.01
C ASP A 155 20.28 -2.74 2.29
N HIS A 156 21.17 -2.18 1.48
CA HIS A 156 22.15 -2.97 0.71
C HIS A 156 23.22 -3.63 1.60
N ILE A 157 23.44 -3.13 2.82
CA ILE A 157 24.46 -3.67 3.73
C ILE A 157 23.86 -4.85 4.51
N ALA A 158 22.70 -4.63 5.13
CA ALA A 158 21.98 -5.69 5.85
C ALA A 158 21.34 -6.71 4.89
N ASN A 159 21.23 -6.36 3.60
CA ASN A 159 20.41 -7.04 2.61
C ASN A 159 19.03 -7.31 3.22
N GLU A 160 18.28 -6.23 3.43
CA GLU A 160 16.93 -6.29 4.02
C GLU A 160 16.02 -5.22 3.42
N SER A 161 14.84 -5.63 2.94
CA SER A 161 13.80 -4.70 2.49
C SER A 161 12.91 -4.26 3.65
N TYR A 162 12.45 -3.03 3.69
CA TYR A 162 11.63 -2.49 4.79
C TYR A 162 10.69 -1.39 4.32
N VAL A 163 9.73 -1.04 5.19
CA VAL A 163 8.97 0.21 5.06
C VAL A 163 9.45 1.22 6.10
N LEU A 164 9.48 2.51 5.77
CA LEU A 164 10.10 3.56 6.61
C LEU A 164 9.54 3.62 8.04
N CYS A 165 8.24 3.41 8.18
CA CYS A 165 7.56 3.40 9.48
C CYS A 165 8.04 2.28 10.41
N GLU A 166 8.76 1.25 9.91
CA GLU A 166 9.44 0.28 10.77
C GLU A 166 10.73 0.84 11.39
N LYS A 167 11.53 1.57 10.60
CA LYS A 167 12.78 2.19 11.08
C LYS A 167 12.50 3.42 11.94
N VAL A 168 11.43 4.17 11.64
CA VAL A 168 10.99 5.35 12.41
C VAL A 168 9.53 5.15 12.86
N PRO A 169 9.28 4.44 13.97
CA PRO A 169 7.93 4.06 14.39
C PRO A 169 6.94 5.22 14.61
N ASN A 170 7.42 6.38 15.05
CA ASN A 170 6.60 7.59 15.24
C ASN A 170 6.40 8.40 13.95
N LEU A 171 6.88 7.92 12.80
CA LEU A 171 6.59 8.55 11.52
C LEU A 171 5.11 8.31 11.18
N GLY A 172 4.37 9.39 10.95
CA GLY A 172 3.03 9.31 10.38
C GLY A 172 3.08 8.81 8.94
N PHE A 173 2.09 8.03 8.54
CA PHE A 173 1.91 7.63 7.16
C PHE A 173 0.64 8.28 6.62
N PHE A 174 0.79 9.19 5.67
CA PHE A 174 -0.32 9.82 5.00
C PHE A 174 -0.56 9.12 3.67
N SER A 175 -1.75 8.56 3.49
CA SER A 175 -2.13 7.86 2.27
C SER A 175 -3.41 8.42 1.71
N GLY A 176 -3.44 8.69 0.43
CA GLY A 176 -4.68 8.66 -0.33
C GLY A 176 -4.40 8.57 -1.82
N PHE A 177 -5.43 8.20 -2.58
CA PHE A 177 -5.34 7.96 -4.02
C PHE A 177 -5.82 9.12 -4.85
N HIS A 178 -4.89 9.80 -5.50
CA HIS A 178 -5.23 10.82 -6.46
C HIS A 178 -4.71 10.35 -7.82
N ARG A 179 -5.54 10.50 -8.84
CA ARG A 179 -5.09 10.40 -10.22
C ARG A 179 -4.42 11.71 -10.60
N HIS A 180 -3.58 11.67 -11.64
CA HIS A 180 -2.89 12.86 -12.13
C HIS A 180 -3.91 13.98 -12.39
N GLY A 181 -3.85 15.05 -11.60
CA GLY A 181 -4.70 16.23 -11.77
C GLY A 181 -6.12 16.17 -11.18
N ALA A 182 -6.50 15.13 -10.42
CA ALA A 182 -7.83 15.01 -9.80
C ALA A 182 -8.22 16.27 -9.00
N LEU A 183 -7.33 16.71 -8.10
CA LEU A 183 -7.57 17.87 -7.23
C LEU A 183 -7.59 19.23 -7.97
N ARG A 184 -7.29 19.28 -9.28
CA ARG A 184 -7.42 20.52 -10.07
C ARG A 184 -8.86 20.82 -10.47
N ASN A 185 -9.76 19.84 -10.42
CA ASN A 185 -11.17 20.07 -10.67
C ASN A 185 -11.84 20.54 -9.36
N PRO A 186 -12.55 21.69 -9.34
CA PRO A 186 -13.17 22.23 -8.13
C PRO A 186 -14.23 21.30 -7.53
N HIS A 187 -14.78 20.38 -8.33
CA HIS A 187 -15.82 19.45 -7.91
C HIS A 187 -15.28 18.06 -7.52
N ASP A 188 -13.98 17.81 -7.71
CA ASP A 188 -13.40 16.53 -7.31
C ASP A 188 -13.20 16.50 -5.79
N SER A 189 -13.55 15.38 -5.18
CA SER A 189 -13.32 15.11 -3.77
C SER A 189 -12.40 13.90 -3.59
N PHE A 190 -11.73 13.85 -2.45
CA PHE A 190 -10.64 12.93 -2.22
C PHE A 190 -10.63 12.45 -0.78
N THR A 191 -10.61 11.12 -0.61
CA THR A 191 -10.48 10.51 0.70
C THR A 191 -9.02 10.09 0.95
N ALA A 192 -8.57 10.29 2.18
CA ALA A 192 -7.27 9.87 2.65
C ALA A 192 -7.33 9.30 4.07
N ASN A 193 -6.28 8.60 4.44
CA ASN A 193 -5.98 8.19 5.79
C ASN A 193 -4.70 8.86 6.28
N PHE A 194 -4.71 9.34 7.52
CA PHE A 194 -3.49 9.64 8.26
C PHE A 194 -3.30 8.60 9.35
N CYS A 195 -2.29 7.76 9.20
CA CYS A 195 -1.98 6.67 10.11
C CYS A 195 -0.80 7.02 11.03
N HIS A 196 -0.96 6.87 12.34
CA HIS A 196 0.10 7.06 13.33
C HIS A 196 -0.13 6.17 14.56
N PRO A 197 0.89 5.54 15.18
CA PRO A 197 0.68 4.54 16.24
C PRO A 197 0.03 5.08 17.53
N SER A 198 -0.06 6.41 17.68
CA SER A 198 -0.89 7.06 18.69
C SER A 198 -2.20 7.54 18.07
N ALA A 199 -3.33 7.02 18.56
CA ALA A 199 -4.68 7.38 18.12
C ALA A 199 -4.97 8.89 18.25
N LEU A 200 -4.48 9.53 19.32
CA LEU A 200 -4.66 10.96 19.53
C LEU A 200 -3.86 11.80 18.52
N THR A 201 -2.62 11.43 18.24
CA THR A 201 -1.84 12.09 17.18
C THR A 201 -2.49 11.86 15.81
N ALA A 202 -2.98 10.65 15.52
CA ALA A 202 -3.67 10.36 14.27
C ALA A 202 -4.93 11.22 14.10
N LEU A 203 -5.76 11.30 15.16
CA LEU A 203 -6.99 12.10 15.17
C LEU A 203 -6.72 13.59 14.92
N LEU A 204 -5.76 14.16 15.64
CA LEU A 204 -5.43 15.59 15.51
C LEU A 204 -4.79 15.89 14.16
N ALA A 205 -3.86 15.06 13.68
CA ALA A 205 -3.23 15.25 12.37
C ALA A 205 -4.24 15.09 11.23
N ALA A 206 -5.14 14.11 11.31
CA ALA A 206 -6.24 13.95 10.36
C ALA A 206 -7.10 15.21 10.31
N ARG A 207 -7.52 15.74 11.48
CA ARG A 207 -8.27 17.02 11.56
C ARG A 207 -7.49 18.20 10.98
N MET A 208 -6.17 18.26 11.15
CA MET A 208 -5.35 19.32 10.54
C MET A 208 -5.36 19.23 9.00
N LEU A 209 -5.24 18.02 8.45
CA LEU A 209 -5.25 17.78 7.01
C LEU A 209 -6.64 17.97 6.38
N ASP A 210 -7.69 17.55 7.09
CA ASP A 210 -9.10 17.66 6.68
C ASP A 210 -9.54 19.11 6.47
N ARG A 211 -8.95 20.04 7.21
CA ARG A 211 -9.24 21.48 7.11
C ARG A 211 -8.48 22.20 6.00
N LEU A 212 -7.56 21.52 5.30
CA LEU A 212 -6.81 22.13 4.21
C LEU A 212 -7.71 22.46 3.02
N SER A 213 -8.77 21.68 2.79
CA SER A 213 -9.73 21.96 1.72
C SER A 213 -11.05 21.24 2.01
N PRO A 214 -12.22 21.82 1.64
CA PRO A 214 -13.50 21.11 1.71
C PRO A 214 -13.54 19.83 0.85
N ASN A 215 -12.63 19.71 -0.12
CA ASN A 215 -12.59 18.59 -1.06
C ASN A 215 -11.73 17.41 -0.58
N ILE A 216 -11.03 17.54 0.56
CA ILE A 216 -10.30 16.41 1.16
C ILE A 216 -11.04 15.93 2.40
N GLN A 217 -11.21 14.61 2.52
CA GLN A 217 -11.67 13.97 3.74
C GLN A 217 -10.57 13.06 4.30
N VAL A 218 -10.03 13.38 5.46
CA VAL A 218 -8.93 12.61 6.08
C VAL A 218 -9.41 11.85 7.31
N SER A 219 -9.38 10.52 7.22
CA SER A 219 -9.71 9.64 8.34
C SER A 219 -8.47 9.27 9.16
N PRO A 220 -8.52 9.30 10.49
CA PRO A 220 -7.40 8.87 11.32
C PRO A 220 -7.27 7.34 11.33
N GLY A 221 -6.05 6.85 11.55
CA GLY A 221 -5.78 5.44 11.77
C GLY A 221 -4.53 5.20 12.61
N ILE A 222 -4.38 4.00 13.18
CA ILE A 222 -3.20 3.64 13.98
C ILE A 222 -2.16 2.79 13.24
N HIS A 223 -2.51 2.28 12.06
CA HIS A 223 -1.75 1.28 11.32
C HIS A 223 -0.79 1.92 10.31
N ASN A 224 0.22 2.65 10.81
CA ASN A 224 1.18 3.35 9.94
C ASN A 224 2.07 2.38 9.15
N VAL A 225 2.61 1.36 9.81
CA VAL A 225 3.44 0.31 9.17
C VAL A 225 2.63 -0.47 8.16
N GLU A 226 1.45 -0.94 8.53
CA GLU A 226 0.61 -1.76 7.67
C GLU A 226 0.03 -0.94 6.52
N GLY A 227 -0.36 0.31 6.76
CA GLY A 227 -0.78 1.22 5.70
C GLY A 227 0.33 1.46 4.67
N GLN A 228 1.56 1.68 5.13
CA GLN A 228 2.71 1.84 4.24
C GLN A 228 3.03 0.54 3.49
N TYR A 229 2.92 -0.60 4.16
CA TYR A 229 3.07 -1.91 3.53
C TYR A 229 2.03 -2.14 2.43
N ILE A 230 0.74 -1.88 2.69
CA ILE A 230 -0.33 -1.99 1.68
C ILE A 230 0.01 -1.14 0.46
N LYS A 231 0.46 0.09 0.69
CA LYS A 231 0.86 1.02 -0.37
C LYS A 231 2.04 0.50 -1.20
N ALA A 232 2.99 -0.17 -0.56
CA ALA A 232 4.14 -0.78 -1.22
C ALA A 232 3.77 -2.05 -2.00
N ALA A 233 2.98 -2.94 -1.39
CA ALA A 233 2.50 -4.17 -2.01
C ALA A 233 1.63 -3.90 -3.24
N LYS A 234 0.72 -2.91 -3.17
CA LYS A 234 -0.16 -2.57 -4.30
C LYS A 234 0.62 -2.16 -5.55
N ASN A 235 1.85 -1.67 -5.43
CA ASN A 235 2.64 -1.30 -6.60
C ASN A 235 3.00 -2.52 -7.44
N MET A 236 3.29 -3.66 -6.82
CA MET A 236 3.50 -4.94 -7.53
C MET A 236 2.17 -5.46 -8.10
N SER A 237 1.12 -5.45 -7.29
CA SER A 237 -0.22 -5.90 -7.73
C SER A 237 -0.80 -5.03 -8.86
N SER A 238 -0.44 -3.75 -8.92
CA SER A 238 -0.81 -2.82 -10.00
C SER A 238 -0.19 -3.23 -11.34
N VAL A 239 1.03 -3.77 -11.36
CA VAL A 239 1.65 -4.37 -12.56
C VAL A 239 0.81 -5.54 -13.06
N PHE A 240 0.41 -6.45 -12.17
CA PHE A 240 -0.44 -7.59 -12.57
C PHE A 240 -1.81 -7.11 -13.09
N ALA A 241 -2.43 -6.14 -12.43
CA ALA A 241 -3.70 -5.58 -12.88
C ALA A 241 -3.58 -5.00 -14.30
N GLY A 242 -2.52 -4.24 -14.58
CA GLY A 242 -2.24 -3.69 -15.91
C GLY A 242 -2.08 -4.76 -16.98
N PHE A 243 -1.38 -5.85 -16.63
CA PHE A 243 -1.27 -7.03 -17.48
C PHE A 243 -2.65 -7.64 -17.76
N GLY A 244 -3.43 -7.94 -16.72
CA GLY A 244 -4.75 -8.57 -16.85
C GLY A 244 -5.70 -7.76 -17.73
N TYR A 245 -5.79 -6.45 -17.50
CA TYR A 245 -6.62 -5.54 -18.29
C TYR A 245 -6.24 -5.48 -19.78
N THR A 246 -4.99 -5.75 -20.12
CA THR A 246 -4.47 -5.60 -21.49
C THR A 246 -4.44 -6.95 -22.21
N TYR A 247 -3.99 -7.99 -21.52
CA TYR A 247 -3.93 -9.34 -22.08
C TYR A 247 -5.33 -9.95 -22.25
N HIS A 248 -6.19 -9.81 -21.24
CA HIS A 248 -7.53 -10.42 -21.22
C HIS A 248 -8.67 -9.43 -21.48
N HIS A 249 -8.41 -8.32 -22.17
CA HIS A 249 -9.43 -7.33 -22.49
C HIS A 249 -10.65 -7.92 -23.21
N ASP A 250 -10.46 -8.95 -24.04
CA ASP A 250 -11.52 -9.68 -24.75
C ASP A 250 -12.27 -10.69 -23.89
N ASN A 251 -11.79 -10.98 -22.68
CA ASN A 251 -12.42 -11.91 -21.74
C ASN A 251 -12.75 -11.18 -20.42
N PRO A 252 -13.80 -10.34 -20.39
CA PRO A 252 -14.08 -9.46 -19.26
C PRO A 252 -14.43 -10.23 -17.98
N GLY A 253 -14.80 -11.52 -18.06
CA GLY A 253 -15.17 -12.33 -16.91
C GLY A 253 -14.03 -12.58 -15.91
N VAL A 254 -12.77 -12.59 -16.36
CA VAL A 254 -11.61 -12.85 -15.48
C VAL A 254 -11.21 -11.63 -14.65
N LEU A 255 -11.49 -10.42 -15.16
CA LEU A 255 -11.01 -9.18 -14.54
C LEU A 255 -11.59 -8.94 -13.14
N PRO A 256 -12.91 -9.07 -12.88
CA PRO A 256 -13.43 -8.90 -11.53
C PRO A 256 -12.79 -9.84 -10.51
N THR A 257 -12.61 -11.11 -10.86
CA THR A 257 -11.98 -12.12 -10.01
C THR A 257 -10.52 -11.76 -9.72
N LEU A 258 -9.75 -11.43 -10.76
CA LEU A 258 -8.35 -11.04 -10.64
C LEU A 258 -8.18 -9.79 -9.75
N LEU A 259 -8.97 -8.75 -10.00
CA LEU A 259 -8.85 -7.48 -9.27
C LEU A 259 -9.28 -7.61 -7.80
N THR A 260 -10.29 -8.43 -7.54
CA THR A 260 -10.72 -8.75 -6.17
C THR A 260 -9.61 -9.48 -5.44
N LEU A 261 -9.01 -10.50 -6.07
CA LEU A 261 -7.92 -11.25 -5.49
C LEU A 261 -6.68 -10.37 -5.21
N LEU A 262 -6.28 -9.53 -6.16
CA LEU A 262 -5.14 -8.63 -5.98
C LEU A 262 -5.34 -7.65 -4.83
N LEU A 263 -6.57 -7.14 -4.65
CA LEU A 263 -6.95 -6.32 -3.52
C LEU A 263 -6.85 -7.10 -2.21
N ASP A 264 -7.51 -8.26 -2.13
CA ASP A 264 -7.57 -9.08 -0.93
C ASP A 264 -6.16 -9.49 -0.47
N GLN A 265 -5.29 -9.88 -1.41
CA GLN A 265 -3.89 -10.21 -1.11
C GLN A 265 -3.12 -9.03 -0.52
N CYS A 266 -3.34 -7.79 -0.97
CA CYS A 266 -2.70 -6.62 -0.35
C CYS A 266 -3.15 -6.44 1.11
N LEU A 267 -4.42 -6.72 1.42
CA LEU A 267 -4.98 -6.58 2.76
C LEU A 267 -4.56 -7.74 3.68
N ASP A 268 -4.58 -8.98 3.19
CA ASP A 268 -4.19 -10.18 3.94
C ASP A 268 -2.69 -10.18 4.28
N GLN A 269 -1.86 -9.71 3.35
CA GLN A 269 -0.43 -9.49 3.64
C GLN A 269 -0.25 -8.45 4.76
N ALA A 270 -1.03 -7.37 4.75
CA ALA A 270 -0.96 -6.35 5.79
C ALA A 270 -1.44 -6.85 7.16
N ALA A 271 -2.44 -7.72 7.18
CA ALA A 271 -2.87 -8.45 8.38
C ALA A 271 -1.75 -9.32 8.96
N THR A 272 -1.06 -10.05 8.08
CA THR A 272 0.13 -10.82 8.46
C THR A 272 1.21 -9.92 9.06
N VAL A 273 1.52 -8.79 8.40
CA VAL A 273 2.49 -7.80 8.91
C VAL A 273 2.06 -7.30 10.28
N SER A 274 0.78 -6.98 10.48
CA SER A 274 0.25 -6.52 11.77
C SER A 274 0.46 -7.55 12.88
N MET A 275 0.20 -8.83 12.59
CA MET A 275 0.42 -9.93 13.55
C MET A 275 1.88 -10.11 13.92
N ALA A 276 2.80 -9.88 12.99
CA ALA A 276 4.25 -10.00 13.20
C ALA A 276 4.88 -8.79 13.92
N ARG A 277 4.13 -7.71 14.17
CA ARG A 277 4.67 -6.51 14.82
C ARG A 277 5.14 -6.81 16.25
N ARG A 278 6.42 -6.52 16.50
CA ARG A 278 7.02 -6.59 17.86
C ARG A 278 6.28 -5.70 18.87
N ASN A 279 5.76 -4.56 18.43
CA ASN A 279 5.02 -3.61 19.28
C ASN A 279 3.50 -3.82 19.29
N ARG A 280 2.96 -4.92 18.73
CA ARG A 280 1.52 -5.15 18.53
C ARG A 280 0.69 -5.01 19.82
N GLN A 281 1.08 -5.72 20.89
CA GLN A 281 0.34 -5.64 22.17
C GLN A 281 0.30 -4.21 22.69
N ARG A 282 1.41 -3.49 22.61
CA ARG A 282 1.51 -2.09 23.04
C ARG A 282 0.69 -1.16 22.15
N LEU A 283 0.66 -1.42 20.84
CA LEU A 283 -0.12 -0.67 19.87
C LEU A 283 -1.62 -0.69 20.21
N TYR A 284 -2.18 -1.84 20.56
CA TYR A 284 -3.62 -1.92 20.88
C TYR A 284 -3.92 -1.54 22.35
N ASN A 285 -3.12 -2.01 23.31
CA ASN A 285 -3.48 -1.92 24.73
C ASN A 285 -3.10 -0.58 25.39
N ARG A 286 -2.35 0.29 24.71
CA ARG A 286 -1.91 1.60 25.27
C ARG A 286 -2.49 2.81 24.54
N GLN A 287 -3.60 2.62 23.83
CA GLN A 287 -4.30 3.75 23.22
C GLN A 287 -5.00 4.60 24.29
N PRO A 288 -5.09 5.92 24.11
CA PRO A 288 -5.76 6.82 25.05
C PRO A 288 -7.27 6.60 25.11
N PHE A 289 -7.86 6.01 24.07
CA PHE A 289 -9.27 5.66 23.97
C PHE A 289 -9.44 4.41 23.07
N PRO A 290 -10.58 3.70 23.18
CA PRO A 290 -10.87 2.53 22.35
C PRO A 290 -10.82 2.84 20.85
N LEU A 291 -10.35 1.90 20.02
CA LEU A 291 -10.25 2.13 18.57
C LEU A 291 -11.60 2.35 17.90
N THR A 292 -12.68 1.84 18.50
CA THR A 292 -14.04 2.12 18.03
C THR A 292 -14.40 3.59 18.08
N GLU A 293 -13.84 4.35 19.02
CA GLU A 293 -14.02 5.81 19.07
C GLU A 293 -13.18 6.54 18.01
N LEU A 294 -12.14 5.90 17.47
CA LEU A 294 -11.38 6.40 16.32
C LEU A 294 -12.09 6.10 14.97
N GLY A 295 -13.16 5.31 14.99
CA GLY A 295 -13.94 4.93 13.79
C GLY A 295 -13.70 3.49 13.30
N TYR A 296 -12.95 2.67 14.04
CA TYR A 296 -12.83 1.24 13.72
C TYR A 296 -14.10 0.48 14.13
N GLY A 297 -14.47 -0.57 13.39
CA GLY A 297 -15.53 -1.48 13.79
C GLY A 297 -15.10 -2.47 14.89
N VAL A 298 -13.79 -2.54 15.19
CA VAL A 298 -13.19 -3.50 16.12
C VAL A 298 -12.13 -2.84 17.00
N GLN A 299 -11.87 -3.41 18.18
CA GLN A 299 -10.80 -2.94 19.09
C GLN A 299 -9.40 -3.38 18.66
N ARG A 300 -9.31 -4.43 17.84
CA ARG A 300 -8.06 -4.99 17.35
C ARG A 300 -8.28 -5.62 15.99
N ILE A 301 -7.33 -5.40 15.09
CA ILE A 301 -7.21 -6.16 13.83
C ILE A 301 -6.67 -7.54 14.19
N GLU A 302 -7.50 -8.56 13.99
CA GLU A 302 -7.22 -9.95 14.31
C GLU A 302 -7.44 -10.85 13.09
N ALA A 303 -6.33 -11.32 12.52
CA ALA A 303 -6.29 -12.45 11.61
C ALA A 303 -6.35 -13.77 12.39
N ALA A 304 -7.38 -14.01 13.22
CA ALA A 304 -7.52 -15.26 13.95
C ALA A 304 -8.98 -15.72 14.13
N LEU A 305 -9.24 -17.01 13.98
CA LEU A 305 -10.46 -17.67 14.43
C LEU A 305 -10.13 -18.60 15.60
N VAL A 306 -11.05 -18.68 16.57
CA VAL A 306 -11.05 -19.74 17.57
C VAL A 306 -11.89 -20.89 17.03
N ARG A 307 -11.26 -22.04 16.77
CA ARG A 307 -11.99 -23.28 16.47
C ARG A 307 -11.45 -24.38 17.39
N GLY A 308 -12.33 -25.00 18.18
CA GLY A 308 -11.96 -26.10 19.07
C GLY A 308 -11.10 -25.74 20.30
N GLY A 309 -10.73 -24.47 20.48
CA GLY A 309 -9.83 -24.03 21.56
C GLY A 309 -8.45 -23.60 21.06
N ASP A 310 -8.12 -23.90 19.81
CA ASP A 310 -6.90 -23.44 19.15
C ASP A 310 -7.16 -22.16 18.33
N MET A 311 -6.16 -21.27 18.33
CA MET A 311 -6.15 -20.04 17.55
C MET A 311 -5.55 -20.33 16.18
N GLU A 312 -6.36 -20.38 15.13
CA GLU A 312 -5.87 -20.47 13.76
C GLU A 312 -5.80 -19.09 13.12
N LYS A 313 -4.71 -18.82 12.38
CA LYS A 313 -4.57 -17.56 11.64
C LYS A 313 -5.53 -17.56 10.45
N VAL A 314 -6.43 -16.58 10.39
CA VAL A 314 -7.42 -16.46 9.30
C VAL A 314 -7.25 -15.12 8.59
N ARG A 315 -7.61 -15.07 7.30
CA ARG A 315 -7.67 -13.83 6.51
C ARG A 315 -8.47 -12.76 7.25
N ASP A 316 -7.92 -11.55 7.27
CA ASP A 316 -8.45 -10.46 8.08
C ASP A 316 -9.00 -9.35 7.20
N HIS A 317 -10.32 -9.34 7.09
CA HIS A 317 -11.05 -8.30 6.36
C HIS A 317 -11.14 -6.97 7.14
N THR A 318 -10.56 -6.84 8.35
CA THR A 318 -10.66 -5.59 9.12
C THR A 318 -9.89 -4.43 8.51
N PHE A 319 -8.84 -4.67 7.70
CA PHE A 319 -8.22 -3.62 6.90
C PHE A 319 -9.14 -3.04 5.82
N ALA A 320 -10.20 -3.77 5.42
CA ALA A 320 -11.22 -3.24 4.53
C ALA A 320 -12.02 -2.07 5.15
N GLN A 321 -11.97 -1.91 6.48
CA GLN A 321 -12.59 -0.78 7.19
C GLN A 321 -11.84 0.54 6.93
N LEU A 322 -10.56 0.49 6.50
CA LEU A 322 -9.80 1.66 6.07
C LEU A 322 -10.18 2.03 4.63
N THR A 323 -11.37 2.59 4.47
CA THR A 323 -11.99 2.84 3.15
C THR A 323 -11.12 3.63 2.19
N ALA A 324 -10.38 4.65 2.66
CA ALA A 324 -9.49 5.42 1.79
C ALA A 324 -8.27 4.60 1.34
N MET A 325 -7.77 3.68 2.17
CA MET A 325 -6.73 2.73 1.78
C MET A 325 -7.24 1.74 0.74
N VAL A 326 -8.45 1.19 0.93
CA VAL A 326 -9.10 0.30 -0.05
C VAL A 326 -9.31 1.02 -1.38
N ALA A 327 -9.81 2.25 -1.35
CA ALA A 327 -9.98 3.08 -2.53
C ALA A 327 -8.65 3.30 -3.26
N ASP A 328 -7.54 3.39 -2.51
CA ASP A 328 -6.22 3.58 -3.08
C ASP A 328 -5.60 2.35 -3.75
N VAL A 329 -5.79 1.19 -3.15
CA VAL A 329 -5.41 -0.08 -3.77
C VAL A 329 -6.24 -0.28 -5.04
N ARG A 330 -7.58 -0.18 -4.92
CA ARG A 330 -8.51 -0.34 -6.06
C ARG A 330 -8.21 0.64 -7.19
N GLY A 331 -8.05 1.92 -6.87
CA GLY A 331 -7.77 2.98 -7.84
C GLY A 331 -6.49 2.72 -8.65
N SER A 332 -5.49 2.11 -8.02
CA SER A 332 -4.20 1.76 -8.66
C SER A 332 -4.29 0.52 -9.56
N MET A 333 -5.35 -0.28 -9.40
CA MET A 333 -5.59 -1.50 -10.16
C MET A 333 -6.65 -1.33 -11.25
N MET A 334 -7.33 -0.17 -11.34
CA MET A 334 -8.41 0.05 -12.30
C MET A 334 -8.05 1.09 -13.36
N ARG A 335 -8.44 0.81 -14.62
CA ARG A 335 -8.36 1.80 -15.70
C ARG A 335 -9.18 3.05 -15.35
N PRO A 336 -8.60 4.26 -15.50
CA PRO A 336 -9.35 5.49 -15.31
C PRO A 336 -10.43 5.70 -16.37
N VAL A 337 -11.46 6.48 -16.02
CA VAL A 337 -12.36 7.12 -17.00
C VAL A 337 -11.63 8.27 -17.73
N SER A 338 -10.77 9.00 -17.03
CA SER A 338 -9.97 10.11 -17.58
C SER A 338 -8.53 10.13 -17.06
N GLY A 339 -7.59 10.56 -17.91
CA GLY A 339 -6.16 10.55 -17.63
C GLY A 339 -5.51 9.16 -17.79
N ASN A 340 -4.26 9.05 -17.37
CA ASN A 340 -3.48 7.82 -17.50
C ASN A 340 -3.54 6.96 -16.22
N PRO A 341 -3.47 5.62 -16.33
CA PRO A 341 -3.33 4.75 -15.17
C PRO A 341 -1.97 4.96 -14.49
N THR A 342 -1.73 4.33 -13.33
CA THR A 342 -0.46 4.45 -12.62
C THR A 342 0.70 3.92 -13.47
N ARG A 343 1.94 4.35 -13.20
CA ARG A 343 3.11 3.88 -13.97
C ARG A 343 3.34 2.37 -13.84
N ASN A 344 3.10 1.80 -12.66
CA ASN A 344 3.19 0.36 -12.44
C ASN A 344 2.11 -0.39 -13.25
N PHE A 345 0.88 0.14 -13.30
CA PHE A 345 -0.15 -0.41 -14.18
C PHE A 345 0.28 -0.37 -15.65
N GLN A 346 0.81 0.76 -16.13
CA GLN A 346 1.31 0.89 -17.50
C GLN A 346 2.43 -0.12 -17.81
N ALA A 347 3.35 -0.37 -16.86
CA ALA A 347 4.37 -1.41 -17.02
C ALA A 347 3.76 -2.81 -17.19
N GLY A 348 2.63 -3.09 -16.53
CA GLY A 348 1.83 -4.29 -16.76
C GLY A 348 1.24 -4.37 -18.17
N GLN A 349 0.80 -3.24 -18.72
CA GLN A 349 0.29 -3.17 -20.10
C GLN A 349 1.41 -3.47 -21.11
N VAL A 350 2.59 -2.88 -20.92
CA VAL A 350 3.78 -3.15 -21.72
C VAL A 350 4.16 -4.63 -21.65
N LEU A 351 4.18 -5.21 -20.45
CA LEU A 351 4.42 -6.64 -20.26
C LEU A 351 3.44 -7.49 -21.07
N ALA A 352 2.13 -7.17 -21.03
CA ALA A 352 1.11 -7.91 -21.77
C ALA A 352 1.29 -7.81 -23.29
N GLU A 353 1.57 -6.61 -23.81
CA GLU A 353 1.77 -6.36 -25.25
C GLU A 353 2.97 -7.15 -25.78
N HIS A 354 4.10 -7.11 -25.06
CA HIS A 354 5.30 -7.85 -25.45
C HIS A 354 5.14 -9.35 -25.27
N MET A 355 4.52 -9.84 -24.19
CA MET A 355 4.24 -11.27 -24.04
C MET A 355 3.33 -11.79 -25.17
N ARG A 356 2.37 -10.98 -25.62
CA ARG A 356 1.52 -11.33 -26.77
C ARG A 356 2.30 -11.35 -28.09
N ALA A 357 3.20 -10.39 -28.30
CA ALA A 357 3.99 -10.32 -29.54
C ALA A 357 5.05 -11.43 -29.61
N GLU A 358 5.76 -11.66 -28.51
CA GLU A 358 6.91 -12.57 -28.42
C GLU A 358 6.49 -14.02 -28.10
N GLN A 359 5.25 -14.23 -27.65
CA GLN A 359 4.72 -15.54 -27.22
C GLN A 359 5.57 -16.21 -26.13
N ARG A 360 6.13 -15.40 -25.22
CA ARG A 360 6.93 -15.85 -24.07
C ARG A 360 6.94 -14.80 -22.97
N CYS A 361 7.36 -15.20 -21.78
CA CYS A 361 7.76 -14.29 -20.72
C CYS A 361 9.05 -13.51 -21.06
N PRO A 362 9.33 -12.37 -20.39
CA PRO A 362 10.63 -11.71 -20.48
C PRO A 362 11.76 -12.62 -19.99
N GLN A 363 12.93 -12.56 -20.61
CA GLN A 363 14.16 -13.25 -20.25
C GLN A 363 14.73 -12.74 -18.91
N SER A 364 14.54 -11.46 -18.61
CA SER A 364 15.01 -10.85 -17.36
C SER A 364 14.21 -9.60 -17.00
N MET A 365 14.41 -9.11 -15.78
CA MET A 365 13.90 -7.80 -15.37
C MET A 365 14.46 -6.67 -16.25
N ASP A 366 15.73 -6.76 -16.68
CA ASP A 366 16.34 -5.73 -17.52
C ASP A 366 15.68 -5.65 -18.91
N GLU A 367 15.23 -6.78 -19.48
CA GLU A 367 14.46 -6.79 -20.73
C GLU A 367 13.12 -6.07 -20.55
N LEU A 368 12.37 -6.38 -19.48
CA LEU A 368 11.10 -5.72 -19.18
C LEU A 368 11.27 -4.22 -18.93
N GLU A 369 12.33 -3.81 -18.24
CA GLU A 369 12.62 -2.40 -18.03
C GLU A 369 13.00 -1.68 -19.32
N SER A 370 13.71 -2.35 -20.25
CA SER A 370 13.97 -1.82 -21.59
C SER A 370 12.67 -1.59 -22.36
N TRP A 371 11.76 -2.57 -22.36
CA TRP A 371 10.43 -2.42 -22.99
C TRP A 371 9.65 -1.24 -22.39
N CYS A 372 9.72 -1.07 -21.06
CA CYS A 372 9.09 0.07 -20.40
C CYS A 372 9.72 1.41 -20.82
N GLU A 373 11.04 1.49 -20.96
CA GLU A 373 11.73 2.69 -21.44
C GLU A 373 11.37 3.03 -22.89
N ASP A 374 11.31 2.02 -23.76
CA ASP A 374 10.91 2.17 -25.16
C ASP A 374 9.45 2.67 -25.28
N ALA A 375 8.59 2.27 -24.33
CA ALA A 375 7.21 2.77 -24.18
C ALA A 375 7.12 4.15 -23.48
N GLY A 376 8.24 4.79 -23.14
CA GLY A 376 8.29 6.12 -22.53
C GLY A 376 8.15 6.15 -21.00
N LEU A 377 8.19 4.99 -20.32
CA LEU A 377 8.12 4.89 -18.87
C LEU A 377 9.52 5.02 -18.24
N ARG A 378 9.74 6.08 -17.46
CA ARG A 378 11.01 6.27 -16.74
C ARG A 378 11.17 5.28 -15.59
N LYS A 379 12.27 4.50 -15.58
CA LYS A 379 12.67 3.54 -14.51
C LYS A 379 12.51 4.07 -13.09
N GLY A 380 12.81 5.34 -12.86
CA GLY A 380 12.76 5.97 -11.54
C GLY A 380 11.38 5.92 -10.85
N GLY A 381 10.29 5.69 -11.60
CA GLY A 381 8.91 5.61 -11.08
C GLY A 381 8.28 4.22 -11.13
N LEU A 382 9.03 3.16 -11.44
CA LEU A 382 8.54 1.77 -11.50
C LEU A 382 8.77 1.05 -10.16
N GLU A 383 8.15 1.58 -9.10
CA GLU A 383 8.35 1.09 -7.72
C GLU A 383 7.91 -0.37 -7.53
N GLY A 384 6.92 -0.83 -8.31
CA GLY A 384 6.48 -2.23 -8.29
C GLY A 384 7.55 -3.17 -8.83
N LEU A 385 8.20 -2.81 -9.95
CA LEU A 385 9.29 -3.60 -10.52
C LEU A 385 10.51 -3.61 -9.58
N LYS A 386 10.84 -2.45 -8.98
CA LYS A 386 11.91 -2.37 -7.96
C LYS A 386 11.64 -3.28 -6.77
N ALA A 387 10.40 -3.29 -6.25
CA ALA A 387 10.01 -4.17 -5.15
C ALA A 387 10.08 -5.66 -5.53
N LEU A 388 9.67 -6.02 -6.75
CA LEU A 388 9.74 -7.39 -7.25
C LEU A 388 11.17 -7.96 -7.25
N ARG A 389 12.20 -7.13 -7.47
CA ARG A 389 13.61 -7.57 -7.38
C ARG A 389 13.96 -8.20 -6.04
N TYR A 390 13.30 -7.76 -4.98
CA TYR A 390 13.54 -8.18 -3.60
C TYR A 390 12.41 -9.03 -3.03
N TRP A 391 11.47 -9.47 -3.86
CA TRP A 391 10.25 -10.10 -3.40
C TRP A 391 10.46 -11.33 -2.50
N PRO A 392 11.34 -12.32 -2.81
CA PRO A 392 11.56 -13.45 -1.91
C PRO A 392 12.03 -13.05 -0.52
N GLN A 393 12.85 -12.00 -0.43
CA GLN A 393 13.31 -11.46 0.85
C GLN A 393 12.18 -10.72 1.58
N ILE A 394 11.38 -9.93 0.87
CA ILE A 394 10.21 -9.24 1.44
C ILE A 394 9.25 -10.28 2.03
N ALA A 395 8.87 -11.29 1.22
CA ALA A 395 7.97 -12.36 1.64
C ALA A 395 8.48 -13.08 2.89
N ARG A 396 9.76 -13.47 2.93
CA ARG A 396 10.38 -14.12 4.09
C ARG A 396 10.43 -13.23 5.32
N LYS A 397 10.84 -11.96 5.18
CA LYS A 397 10.93 -11.02 6.30
C LYS A 397 9.60 -10.85 7.02
N TYR A 398 8.53 -10.67 6.26
CA TYR A 398 7.20 -10.42 6.82
C TYR A 398 6.41 -11.72 7.06
N ALA A 399 7.03 -12.89 6.85
CA ALA A 399 6.40 -14.20 6.95
C ALA A 399 5.08 -14.28 6.18
N ILE A 400 5.08 -13.73 4.96
CA ILE A 400 3.91 -13.69 4.08
C ILE A 400 3.59 -15.12 3.62
N PRO A 401 2.38 -15.64 3.91
CA PRO A 401 1.97 -16.94 3.39
C PRO A 401 1.92 -16.93 1.87
N VAL A 402 2.35 -18.03 1.26
CA VAL A 402 2.41 -18.19 -0.20
C VAL A 402 1.05 -17.90 -0.87
N HIS A 403 -0.05 -18.36 -0.26
CA HIS A 403 -1.41 -18.19 -0.77
C HIS A 403 -1.95 -16.74 -0.67
N ASP A 404 -1.39 -15.93 0.23
CA ASP A 404 -1.73 -14.51 0.38
C ASP A 404 -0.91 -13.62 -0.59
N ALA A 405 -0.01 -14.21 -1.37
CA ALA A 405 0.78 -13.50 -2.37
C ALA A 405 0.90 -14.24 -3.71
N SER A 406 -0.01 -15.15 -4.01
CA SER A 406 0.04 -15.99 -5.21
C SER A 406 0.18 -15.19 -6.51
N MET A 407 -0.52 -14.06 -6.65
CA MET A 407 -0.42 -13.26 -7.88
C MET A 407 0.94 -12.58 -8.02
N VAL A 408 1.51 -12.09 -6.92
CA VAL A 408 2.86 -11.50 -6.91
C VAL A 408 3.91 -12.60 -7.18
N ASN A 409 3.71 -13.80 -6.62
CA ASN A 409 4.56 -14.96 -6.89
C ASN A 409 4.52 -15.40 -8.35
N LEU A 410 3.34 -15.41 -8.98
CA LEU A 410 3.17 -15.72 -10.39
C LEU A 410 3.88 -14.69 -11.28
N LEU A 411 3.74 -13.39 -10.97
CA LEU A 411 4.45 -12.32 -11.67
C LEU A 411 5.97 -12.42 -11.48
N TYR A 412 6.42 -12.72 -10.27
CA TYR A 412 7.84 -12.95 -9.98
C TYR A 412 8.38 -14.13 -10.79
N MET A 413 7.63 -15.24 -10.85
CA MET A 413 8.00 -16.43 -11.63
C MET A 413 8.10 -16.11 -13.13
N ALA A 414 7.18 -15.31 -13.67
CA ALA A 414 7.25 -14.87 -15.07
C ALA A 414 8.51 -14.07 -15.40
N ILE A 415 9.06 -13.31 -14.45
CA ILE A 415 10.21 -12.43 -14.70
C ILE A 415 11.54 -13.09 -14.32
N TYR A 416 11.59 -13.77 -13.18
CA TYR A 416 12.81 -14.31 -12.57
C TYR A 416 12.92 -15.84 -12.63
N GLY A 417 11.89 -16.54 -13.11
CA GLY A 417 11.92 -17.98 -13.28
C GLY A 417 13.01 -18.46 -14.25
N GLN A 418 13.34 -19.74 -14.16
CA GLN A 418 14.09 -20.42 -15.22
C GLN A 418 13.16 -20.64 -16.43
N SER A 419 13.71 -21.00 -17.60
CA SER A 419 12.93 -21.13 -18.83
C SER A 419 11.68 -22.02 -18.66
N SER A 420 11.83 -23.20 -18.03
CA SER A 420 10.70 -24.10 -17.79
C SER A 420 9.62 -23.52 -16.88
N THR A 421 9.98 -22.76 -15.84
CA THR A 421 8.99 -22.14 -14.94
C THR A 421 8.35 -20.91 -15.57
N LYS A 422 9.08 -20.22 -16.45
CA LYS A 422 8.56 -19.12 -17.28
C LYS A 422 7.53 -19.60 -18.30
N ASP A 423 7.71 -20.78 -18.89
CA ASP A 423 6.74 -21.36 -19.81
C ASP A 423 5.42 -21.69 -19.09
N VAL A 424 5.51 -22.22 -17.86
CA VAL A 424 4.35 -22.44 -16.99
C VAL A 424 3.69 -21.11 -16.62
N ALA A 425 4.48 -20.11 -16.19
CA ALA A 425 3.97 -18.79 -15.85
C ALA A 425 3.26 -18.13 -17.05
N PHE A 426 3.86 -18.23 -18.24
CA PHE A 426 3.29 -17.73 -19.49
C PHE A 426 1.93 -18.37 -19.75
N SER A 427 1.85 -19.70 -19.69
CA SER A 427 0.60 -20.45 -19.93
C SER A 427 -0.49 -20.01 -18.95
N VAL A 428 -0.18 -19.96 -17.64
CA VAL A 428 -1.14 -19.53 -16.62
C VAL A 428 -1.57 -18.08 -16.79
N MET A 429 -0.64 -17.17 -17.08
CA MET A 429 -0.94 -15.75 -17.22
C MET A 429 -1.69 -15.42 -18.51
N THR A 430 -1.54 -16.20 -19.58
CA THR A 430 -2.09 -15.83 -20.89
C THR A 430 -3.36 -16.58 -21.26
N GLU A 431 -3.59 -17.77 -20.69
CA GLU A 431 -4.81 -18.54 -20.89
C GLU A 431 -5.86 -18.18 -19.84
N SER A 432 -6.99 -17.59 -20.26
CA SER A 432 -8.02 -17.11 -19.32
C SER A 432 -8.57 -18.19 -18.39
N ARG A 433 -8.66 -19.45 -18.85
CA ARG A 433 -9.13 -20.56 -18.03
C ARG A 433 -8.11 -20.93 -16.96
N GLU A 434 -6.83 -21.03 -17.33
CA GLU A 434 -5.74 -21.29 -16.38
C GLU A 434 -5.63 -20.16 -15.35
N LEU A 435 -5.69 -18.89 -15.79
CA LEU A 435 -5.66 -17.76 -14.87
C LEU A 435 -6.84 -17.78 -13.90
N SER A 436 -8.05 -18.07 -14.39
CA SER A 436 -9.26 -18.14 -13.53
C SER A 436 -9.15 -19.26 -12.50
N ASN A 437 -8.70 -20.44 -12.92
CA ASN A 437 -8.46 -21.57 -12.02
C ASN A 437 -7.36 -21.24 -11.01
N TYR A 438 -6.27 -20.61 -11.44
CA TYR A 438 -5.20 -20.16 -10.56
C TYR A 438 -5.70 -19.17 -9.51
N CYS A 439 -6.49 -18.17 -9.91
CA CYS A 439 -7.09 -17.23 -8.96
C CYS A 439 -7.96 -17.93 -7.90
N GLN A 440 -8.66 -18.99 -8.28
CA GLN A 440 -9.53 -19.75 -7.38
C GLN A 440 -8.76 -20.69 -6.44
N GLU A 441 -7.76 -21.41 -6.96
CA GLU A 441 -7.12 -22.49 -6.20
C GLU A 441 -5.87 -22.04 -5.45
N SER A 442 -5.15 -21.04 -5.95
CA SER A 442 -3.92 -20.53 -5.32
C SER A 442 -4.14 -19.85 -3.97
N VAL A 443 -5.39 -19.48 -3.67
CA VAL A 443 -5.78 -18.91 -2.38
C VAL A 443 -6.11 -19.95 -1.31
N ARG A 444 -6.26 -21.22 -1.67
CA ARG A 444 -6.61 -22.28 -0.73
C ARG A 444 -5.34 -22.89 -0.12
N PRO A 445 -5.29 -23.09 1.21
CA PRO A 445 -4.26 -23.91 1.82
C PRO A 445 -4.26 -25.33 1.23
N THR A 446 -3.11 -25.99 1.18
CA THR A 446 -2.94 -27.31 0.56
C THR A 446 -3.91 -28.36 1.10
N HIS A 447 -4.11 -28.41 2.43
CA HIS A 447 -5.07 -29.30 3.09
C HIS A 447 -6.54 -29.03 2.71
N SER A 448 -6.87 -27.83 2.23
CA SER A 448 -8.21 -27.46 1.77
C SER A 448 -8.50 -27.90 0.33
N ARG A 449 -7.48 -28.31 -0.44
CA ARG A 449 -7.64 -28.78 -1.84
C ARG A 449 -8.03 -30.25 -1.92
N ARG A 450 -7.63 -31.04 -0.92
CA ARG A 450 -7.83 -32.49 -0.84
C ARG A 450 -9.24 -32.96 -1.26
N TYR A 451 -10.30 -32.32 -0.76
CA TYR A 451 -11.67 -32.70 -1.10
C TYR A 451 -12.12 -32.19 -2.48
N ALA A 452 -11.64 -31.02 -2.91
CA ALA A 452 -11.93 -30.51 -4.25
C ALA A 452 -11.28 -31.42 -5.32
N ASP A 453 -10.04 -31.85 -5.08
CA ASP A 453 -9.33 -32.79 -5.96
C ASP A 453 -10.02 -34.16 -5.97
N ALA A 454 -10.48 -34.65 -4.82
CA ALA A 454 -11.24 -35.89 -4.75
C ALA A 454 -12.58 -35.82 -5.52
N LEU A 455 -13.29 -34.70 -5.42
CA LEU A 455 -14.54 -34.48 -6.16
C LEU A 455 -14.33 -34.39 -7.68
N GLN A 456 -13.14 -33.99 -8.14
CA GLN A 456 -12.80 -33.95 -9.56
C GLN A 456 -12.38 -35.32 -10.11
N ASN A 457 -12.02 -36.28 -9.25
CA ASN A 457 -11.52 -37.61 -9.62
C ASN A 457 -12.34 -38.74 -8.97
N LEU A 458 -13.66 -38.59 -8.91
CA LEU A 458 -14.58 -39.57 -8.26
C LEU A 458 -14.58 -40.96 -8.92
N ASP A 459 -14.00 -41.09 -10.11
CA ASP A 459 -13.74 -42.36 -10.78
C ASP A 459 -12.63 -43.19 -10.11
N GLN A 460 -11.79 -42.56 -9.28
CA GLN A 460 -10.78 -43.24 -8.48
C GLN A 460 -11.37 -43.72 -7.14
N PRO A 461 -11.20 -45.01 -6.78
CA PRO A 461 -11.74 -45.58 -5.54
C PRO A 461 -11.33 -44.80 -4.28
N GLU A 462 -10.08 -44.37 -4.21
CA GLU A 462 -9.51 -43.67 -3.06
C GLU A 462 -10.11 -42.26 -2.88
N ALA A 463 -10.40 -41.57 -3.99
CA ALA A 463 -11.06 -40.27 -3.98
C ALA A 463 -12.53 -40.38 -3.56
N MET A 464 -13.23 -41.41 -4.04
CA MET A 464 -14.59 -41.73 -3.61
C MET A 464 -14.65 -42.07 -2.12
N ASP A 465 -13.74 -42.94 -1.64
CA ASP A 465 -13.65 -43.34 -0.24
C ASP A 465 -13.40 -42.15 0.69
N LEU A 466 -12.54 -41.21 0.28
CA LEU A 466 -12.30 -39.97 1.02
C LEU A 466 -13.58 -39.13 1.19
N VAL A 467 -14.34 -38.91 0.11
CA VAL A 467 -15.58 -38.12 0.15
C VAL A 467 -16.66 -38.85 0.96
N VAL A 468 -16.78 -40.17 0.77
CA VAL A 468 -17.71 -41.02 1.54
C VAL A 468 -17.38 -40.98 3.04
N ASN A 469 -16.11 -41.13 3.42
CA ASN A 469 -15.68 -41.07 4.81
C ASN A 469 -15.95 -39.69 5.43
N ALA A 470 -15.82 -38.60 4.68
CA ALA A 470 -16.18 -37.28 5.16
C ALA A 470 -17.70 -37.12 5.39
N VAL A 471 -18.53 -37.68 4.51
CA VAL A 471 -19.99 -37.71 4.67
C VAL A 471 -20.39 -38.59 5.86
N ILE A 472 -19.74 -39.74 6.03
CA ILE A 472 -19.93 -40.61 7.21
C ILE A 472 -19.53 -39.87 8.49
N ALA A 473 -18.39 -39.17 8.48
CA ALA A 473 -17.91 -38.38 9.62
C ALA A 473 -18.85 -37.20 9.93
N ASP A 474 -19.42 -36.51 8.94
CA ASP A 474 -20.41 -35.45 9.16
C ASP A 474 -21.71 -36.01 9.77
N ASN A 475 -22.20 -37.14 9.23
CA ASN A 475 -23.35 -37.85 9.77
C ASN A 475 -23.09 -38.36 11.21
N ALA A 476 -21.87 -38.82 11.50
CA ALA A 476 -21.45 -39.24 12.83
C ALA A 476 -21.29 -38.05 13.80
N ARG A 477 -20.78 -36.90 13.33
CA ARG A 477 -20.67 -35.64 14.11
C ARG A 477 -22.02 -35.06 14.50
N ARG A 478 -23.08 -35.32 13.74
CA ARG A 478 -24.47 -35.03 14.14
C ARG A 478 -24.96 -35.93 15.30
N LEU A 479 -24.23 -36.99 15.65
CA LEU A 479 -24.59 -37.94 16.69
C LEU A 479 -23.66 -37.96 17.90
N ILE A 480 -22.35 -37.64 17.79
CA ILE A 480 -21.40 -37.41 18.92
C ILE A 480 -20.14 -36.69 18.38
N ARG A 481 -19.50 -35.90 19.26
CA ARG A 481 -18.37 -34.96 19.04
C ARG A 481 -17.00 -35.67 18.98
N ASP A 482 -16.14 -35.22 18.04
CA ASP A 482 -14.66 -35.42 17.86
C ASP A 482 -14.15 -36.87 17.69
N ASP A 483 -13.08 -37.24 16.96
CA ASP A 483 -11.91 -36.58 16.34
C ASP A 483 -11.33 -37.52 15.24
N SER A 484 -10.26 -37.07 14.56
CA SER A 484 -9.20 -37.80 13.83
C SER A 484 -9.14 -37.62 12.31
N GLY A 485 -7.96 -37.18 11.86
CA GLY A 485 -7.57 -37.05 10.45
C GLY A 485 -6.48 -38.07 10.07
N LEU A 486 -6.35 -38.33 8.77
CA LEU A 486 -5.24 -39.10 8.18
C LEU A 486 -4.96 -38.69 6.72
N GLU A 487 -3.67 -38.45 6.48
CA GLU A 487 -2.76 -38.71 5.34
C GLU A 487 -3.16 -38.49 3.86
N GLU A 488 -2.20 -37.91 3.12
CA GLU A 488 -2.18 -37.59 1.67
C GLU A 488 -1.56 -38.73 0.83
N SER A 489 -2.02 -38.90 -0.43
CA SER A 489 -1.38 -39.76 -1.44
C SER A 489 -1.38 -39.06 -2.82
N GLU A 490 -0.31 -39.28 -3.58
CA GLU A 490 0.02 -38.65 -4.87
C GLU A 490 -0.78 -39.20 -6.07
N ALA A 491 -1.14 -38.32 -7.01
CA ALA A 491 -1.88 -38.64 -8.24
C ALA A 491 -0.99 -38.62 -9.50
N ASN A 492 -1.25 -39.55 -10.44
CA ASN A 492 -0.45 -39.85 -11.64
C ASN A 492 -1.13 -39.37 -12.95
N ALA A 493 -1.27 -38.06 -13.14
CA ALA A 493 -1.62 -37.41 -14.42
C ALA A 493 -0.79 -36.14 -14.58
N GLU A 494 -0.44 -35.74 -15.82
CA GLU A 494 0.33 -34.50 -16.00
C GLU A 494 -0.51 -33.31 -15.55
N PRO A 495 -0.10 -32.58 -14.50
CA PRO A 495 -0.99 -31.60 -13.86
C PRO A 495 -1.22 -30.38 -14.76
N PRO A 496 -2.42 -29.76 -14.72
CA PRO A 496 -2.68 -28.46 -15.33
C PRO A 496 -1.62 -27.40 -14.98
N ALA A 497 -1.44 -26.40 -15.85
CA ALA A 497 -0.38 -25.41 -15.69
C ALA A 497 -0.54 -24.62 -14.37
N TYR A 498 -1.77 -24.32 -13.95
CA TYR A 498 -2.02 -23.65 -12.66
C TYR A 498 -1.54 -24.47 -11.46
N LEU A 499 -1.70 -25.81 -11.47
CA LEU A 499 -1.19 -26.68 -10.40
C LEU A 499 0.34 -26.78 -10.43
N LYS A 500 0.94 -26.85 -11.63
CA LYS A 500 2.40 -26.79 -11.79
C LYS A 500 2.97 -25.50 -11.21
N ALA A 501 2.35 -24.35 -11.52
CA ALA A 501 2.73 -23.05 -10.98
C ALA A 501 2.68 -23.03 -9.44
N MET A 502 1.59 -23.54 -8.87
CA MET A 502 1.41 -23.59 -7.42
C MET A 502 2.49 -24.46 -6.75
N ASN A 503 2.75 -25.65 -7.28
CA ASN A 503 3.80 -26.55 -6.76
C ASN A 503 5.20 -25.92 -6.84
N VAL A 504 5.55 -25.23 -7.93
CA VAL A 504 6.84 -24.54 -8.03
C VAL A 504 6.94 -23.44 -6.97
N ILE A 505 5.89 -22.62 -6.82
CA ILE A 505 5.88 -21.50 -5.87
C ILE A 505 5.96 -22.00 -4.42
N GLU A 506 5.24 -23.07 -4.08
CA GLU A 506 5.22 -23.65 -2.73
C GLU A 506 6.58 -24.27 -2.33
N ASN A 507 7.37 -24.73 -3.31
CA ASN A 507 8.67 -25.38 -3.07
C ASN A 507 9.90 -24.47 -3.27
N ALA A 508 9.75 -23.30 -3.89
CA ALA A 508 10.87 -22.45 -4.33
C ALA A 508 11.13 -21.19 -3.49
N LEU A 509 10.22 -20.79 -2.58
CA LEU A 509 10.28 -19.49 -1.88
C LEU A 509 10.79 -19.56 -0.43
#